data_AF-A0A9E4B9D9-F1
#
_entry.id   AF-A0A9E4B9D9-F1
#
_cell.length_a   1.000
_cell.length_b   1.000
_cell.length_c   1.000
_cell.angle_alpha   90.00
_cell.angle_beta   90.00
_cell.angle_gamma   90.00
#
_symmetry.space_group_name_H-M   'P 1'
#
loop_
_entity.id
_entity.type
_entity.pdbx_description
1 polymer ?
#
loop_
_entity_poly.entity_id
_entity_poly.type
_entity_poly.pdbx_seq_one_letter_code
_entity_poly.pdbx_strand_id
1 'polypeptide(L)'
;MAAPSRACDHMTGENNVSDAGANSANSALGRYVERCRKRLAWIARARIAAAGVGVVTLLTLALAAGAAYLVPSQGWIVAARVLLYAACGATILACLLRRISAKRAARGAERRVTAFDGQLVTWLDASRRRQRPALLPQLARSTLRIVDGNPPRRVAPGWLFAPPLVVVTAAAIVLLWSYQAAPQSWRLPAERLWLGDLFADTRPQIVVEPGDTVVPRGADVLVRARAHGFAAASLDVNASFAGSGRWERAGMMPSSRDEFREFVLVGVSDPVDYYVSGAGINSDRFRIEVADLPVITKLDVALTFPAWTRLEERTQDHGDVAGVEGTEVAIAVEANRPLGNA
;
A
#
# COMPACT_ATOMS: atom_id res chain seq x y z
N MET A 1 49.80 -49.55 -74.85
CA MET A 1 49.81 -48.07 -74.70
C MET A 1 48.77 -47.71 -73.65
N ALA A 2 49.16 -46.89 -72.69
CA ALA A 2 48.70 -46.87 -71.29
C ALA A 2 47.22 -46.47 -71.04
N ALA A 3 46.64 -47.08 -70.00
CA ALA A 3 45.43 -46.63 -69.31
C ALA A 3 45.80 -45.68 -68.15
N PRO A 4 45.06 -44.58 -67.89
CA PRO A 4 45.35 -43.68 -66.78
C PRO A 4 44.63 -44.09 -65.48
N SER A 5 45.28 -43.71 -64.38
CA SER A 5 45.01 -44.03 -62.99
C SER A 5 43.74 -43.40 -62.40
N ARG A 6 42.89 -44.24 -61.78
CA ARG A 6 41.88 -43.83 -60.79
C ARG A 6 42.42 -44.10 -59.39
N ALA A 7 43.13 -43.14 -58.80
CA ALA A 7 43.60 -43.27 -57.42
C ALA A 7 43.85 -41.89 -56.78
N CYS A 8 42.83 -41.02 -56.69
CA CYS A 8 42.93 -39.79 -55.88
C CYS A 8 41.65 -39.37 -55.12
N ASP A 9 40.47 -39.94 -55.38
CA ASP A 9 39.22 -39.42 -54.79
C ASP A 9 38.86 -39.94 -53.39
N HIS A 10 39.61 -40.90 -52.83
CA HIS A 10 39.23 -41.52 -51.55
C HIS A 10 39.75 -40.79 -50.29
N MET A 11 40.76 -39.91 -50.39
CA MET A 11 41.33 -39.20 -49.22
C MET A 11 40.64 -37.87 -48.88
N THR A 12 39.85 -37.28 -49.78
CA THR A 12 39.10 -36.04 -49.52
C THR A 12 37.83 -36.27 -48.70
N GLY A 13 37.23 -37.46 -48.79
CA GLY A 13 36.03 -37.84 -48.04
C GLY A 13 36.25 -38.02 -46.53
N GLU A 14 37.33 -38.71 -46.13
CA GLU A 14 37.64 -38.98 -44.71
C GLU A 14 37.99 -37.71 -43.93
N ASN A 15 38.74 -36.79 -44.56
CA ASN A 15 39.08 -35.51 -43.95
C ASN A 15 37.83 -34.65 -43.71
N ASN A 16 36.88 -34.66 -44.66
CA ASN A 16 35.64 -33.88 -44.55
C ASN A 16 34.70 -34.43 -43.46
N VAL A 17 34.64 -35.75 -43.27
CA VAL A 17 33.86 -36.39 -42.19
C VAL A 17 34.49 -36.13 -40.82
N SER A 18 35.82 -36.19 -40.72
CA SER A 18 36.52 -35.87 -39.46
C SER A 18 36.38 -34.39 -39.10
N ASP A 19 36.49 -33.48 -40.07
CA ASP A 19 36.29 -32.05 -39.87
C ASP A 19 34.84 -31.69 -39.52
N ALA A 20 33.85 -32.37 -40.11
CA ALA A 20 32.45 -32.22 -39.73
C ALA A 20 32.18 -32.66 -38.29
N GLY A 21 32.73 -33.81 -37.85
CA GLY A 21 32.61 -34.29 -36.47
C GLY A 21 33.38 -33.43 -35.45
N ALA A 22 34.47 -32.81 -35.88
CA ALA A 22 35.25 -31.85 -35.10
C ALA A 22 34.48 -30.53 -34.87
N ASN A 23 33.81 -30.02 -35.89
CA ASN A 23 33.02 -28.80 -35.82
C ASN A 23 31.72 -28.99 -35.02
N SER A 24 31.07 -30.15 -35.13
CA SER A 24 29.91 -30.50 -34.31
C SER A 24 30.29 -30.59 -32.81
N ALA A 25 31.46 -31.18 -32.50
CA ALA A 25 31.97 -31.25 -31.14
C ALA A 25 32.23 -29.87 -30.52
N ASN A 26 32.89 -28.98 -31.26
CA ASN A 26 33.16 -27.61 -30.81
C ASN A 26 31.86 -26.81 -30.56
N SER A 27 30.86 -26.94 -31.44
CA SER A 27 29.57 -26.26 -31.27
C SER A 27 28.74 -26.84 -30.12
N ALA A 28 28.82 -28.14 -29.85
CA ALA A 28 28.17 -28.77 -28.70
C ALA A 28 28.76 -28.27 -27.38
N LEU A 29 30.09 -28.19 -27.29
CA LEU A 29 30.79 -27.70 -26.10
C LEU A 29 30.55 -26.20 -25.86
N GLY A 30 30.47 -25.41 -26.94
CA GLY A 30 30.06 -24.01 -26.88
C GLY A 30 28.64 -23.84 -26.32
N ARG A 31 27.68 -24.66 -26.78
CA ARG A 31 26.30 -24.67 -26.24
C ARG A 31 26.25 -25.13 -24.78
N TYR A 32 27.15 -26.01 -24.35
CA TYR A 32 27.25 -26.45 -22.96
C TYR A 32 27.77 -25.32 -22.05
N VAL A 33 28.87 -24.67 -22.42
CA VAL A 33 29.42 -23.51 -21.68
C VAL A 33 28.41 -22.37 -21.61
N GLU A 34 27.67 -22.12 -22.69
CA GLU A 34 26.64 -21.08 -22.72
C GLU A 34 25.45 -21.43 -21.81
N ARG A 35 25.02 -22.69 -21.76
CA ARG A 35 23.99 -23.15 -20.80
C ARG A 35 24.46 -23.04 -19.35
N CYS A 36 25.71 -23.40 -19.06
CA CYS A 36 26.32 -23.22 -17.75
C CYS A 36 26.43 -21.73 -17.37
N ARG A 37 26.84 -20.87 -18.31
CA ARG A 37 26.91 -19.41 -18.12
C ARG A 37 25.55 -18.82 -17.79
N LYS A 38 24.51 -19.16 -18.56
CA LYS A 38 23.14 -18.67 -18.33
C LYS A 38 22.62 -19.09 -16.95
N ARG A 39 22.81 -20.36 -16.56
CA ARG A 39 22.37 -20.87 -15.24
C ARG A 39 23.13 -20.22 -14.07
N LEU A 40 24.45 -20.11 -14.16
CA LEU A 40 25.26 -19.47 -13.12
C LEU A 40 24.95 -17.96 -13.00
N ALA A 41 24.68 -17.30 -14.13
CA ALA A 41 24.24 -15.90 -14.15
C ALA A 41 22.88 -15.74 -13.48
N TRP A 42 21.93 -16.64 -13.76
CA TRP A 42 20.62 -16.67 -13.09
C TRP A 42 20.73 -16.86 -11.58
N ILE A 43 21.60 -17.77 -11.10
CA ILE A 43 21.81 -17.97 -9.66
C ILE A 43 22.44 -16.74 -9.00
N ALA A 44 23.43 -16.12 -9.64
CA ALA A 44 24.06 -14.92 -9.10
C ALA A 44 23.09 -13.73 -9.06
N ARG A 45 22.25 -13.58 -10.09
CA ARG A 45 21.18 -12.58 -10.14
C ARG A 45 20.13 -12.84 -9.06
N ALA A 46 19.68 -14.08 -8.90
CA ALA A 46 18.71 -14.45 -7.87
C ALA A 46 19.21 -14.17 -6.45
N ARG A 47 20.49 -14.41 -6.15
CA ARG A 47 21.09 -14.10 -4.84
C ARG A 47 21.15 -12.60 -4.54
N ILE A 48 21.45 -11.78 -5.54
CA ILE A 48 21.50 -10.31 -5.38
C ILE A 48 20.10 -9.75 -5.26
N ALA A 49 19.15 -10.25 -6.07
CA ALA A 49 17.75 -9.89 -5.95
C ALA A 49 17.23 -10.21 -4.55
N ALA A 50 17.53 -11.41 -4.02
CA ALA A 50 17.14 -11.79 -2.67
C ALA A 50 17.80 -10.93 -1.58
N ALA A 51 19.12 -10.67 -1.67
CA ALA A 51 19.80 -9.77 -0.75
C ALA A 51 19.20 -8.34 -0.81
N GLY A 52 18.85 -7.87 -2.01
CA GLY A 52 18.19 -6.59 -2.22
C GLY A 52 16.81 -6.53 -1.58
N VAL A 53 15.99 -7.56 -1.77
CA VAL A 53 14.69 -7.70 -1.08
C VAL A 53 14.88 -7.66 0.43
N GLY A 54 15.85 -8.40 0.98
CA GLY A 54 16.14 -8.38 2.42
C GLY A 54 16.51 -6.98 2.93
N VAL A 55 17.38 -6.27 2.22
CA VAL A 55 17.77 -4.88 2.56
C VAL A 55 16.58 -3.94 2.49
N VAL A 56 15.77 -4.00 1.43
CA VAL A 56 14.57 -3.17 1.29
C VAL A 56 13.57 -3.45 2.41
N THR A 57 13.39 -4.71 2.79
CA THR A 57 12.47 -5.10 3.87
C THR A 57 12.95 -4.58 5.23
N LEU A 58 14.24 -4.74 5.54
CA LEU A 58 14.84 -4.19 6.77
C LEU A 58 14.76 -2.68 6.82
N LEU A 59 15.04 -2.02 5.69
CA LEU A 59 14.96 -0.57 5.57
C LEU A 59 13.52 -0.08 5.78
N THR A 60 12.54 -0.79 5.23
CA THR A 60 11.11 -0.50 5.44
C THR A 60 10.74 -0.61 6.91
N LEU A 61 11.18 -1.68 7.60
CA LEU A 61 10.94 -1.84 9.04
C LEU A 61 11.60 -0.73 9.86
N ALA A 62 12.86 -0.40 9.57
CA ALA A 62 13.60 0.63 10.29
C ALA A 62 12.97 2.02 10.15
N LEU A 63 12.50 2.36 8.93
CA LEU A 63 11.81 3.62 8.67
C LEU A 63 10.43 3.67 9.35
N ALA A 64 9.70 2.56 9.35
CA ALA A 64 8.41 2.45 10.05
C ALA A 64 8.58 2.59 11.58
N ALA A 65 9.58 1.93 12.16
CA ALA A 65 9.91 2.08 13.58
C ALA A 65 10.32 3.51 13.93
N GLY A 66 11.14 4.16 13.09
CA GLY A 66 11.53 5.56 13.29
C GLY A 66 10.35 6.53 13.25
N ALA A 67 9.38 6.30 12.36
CA ALA A 67 8.15 7.09 12.29
C ALA A 67 7.22 6.89 13.50
N ALA A 68 7.36 5.77 14.23
CA ALA A 68 6.62 5.53 15.47
C ALA A 68 7.14 6.37 16.64
N TYR A 69 8.46 6.59 16.70
CA TYR A 69 9.12 7.34 17.77
C TYR A 69 9.20 8.84 17.52
N LEU A 70 9.15 9.28 16.26
CA LEU A 70 9.26 10.66 15.85
C LEU A 70 7.93 11.13 15.25
N VAL A 71 7.33 12.19 15.80
CA VAL A 71 6.12 12.82 15.22
C VAL A 71 6.39 13.14 13.74
N PRO A 72 5.73 12.48 12.78
CA PRO A 72 6.18 12.52 11.39
C PRO A 72 5.94 13.90 10.77
N SER A 73 7.01 14.61 10.39
CA SER A 73 6.91 15.76 9.50
C SER A 73 6.74 15.29 8.04
N GLN A 74 6.06 16.06 7.19
CA GLN A 74 5.89 15.69 5.77
C GLN A 74 7.22 15.44 5.05
N GLY A 75 8.30 16.14 5.44
CA GLY A 75 9.63 15.95 4.88
C GLY A 75 10.23 14.56 5.17
N TRP A 76 9.94 13.97 6.33
CA TRP A 76 10.40 12.62 6.68
C TRP A 76 9.79 11.56 5.76
N ILE A 77 8.51 11.69 5.43
CA ILE A 77 7.78 10.75 4.57
C ILE A 77 8.35 10.77 3.15
N VAL A 78 8.66 11.96 2.62
CA VAL A 78 9.24 12.11 1.28
C VAL A 78 10.67 11.55 1.25
N ALA A 79 11.50 11.86 2.24
CA ALA A 79 12.87 11.35 2.33
C ALA A 79 12.91 9.81 2.43
N ALA A 80 12.02 9.22 3.24
CA ALA A 80 11.86 7.78 3.37
C ALA A 80 11.50 7.11 2.04
N ARG A 81 10.58 7.69 1.25
CA ARG A 81 10.20 7.18 -0.08
C ARG A 81 11.36 7.23 -1.07
N VAL A 82 12.07 8.36 -1.12
CA VAL A 82 13.23 8.51 -2.02
C VAL A 82 14.31 7.47 -1.70
N LEU A 83 14.58 7.23 -0.41
CA LEU A 83 15.58 6.26 0.00
C LEU A 83 15.16 4.81 -0.31
N LEU A 84 13.87 4.48 -0.14
CA LEU A 84 13.30 3.18 -0.51
C LEU A 84 13.41 2.93 -2.02
N TYR A 85 13.00 3.90 -2.85
CA TYR A 85 13.08 3.78 -4.31
C TYR A 85 14.53 3.74 -4.79
N ALA A 86 15.44 4.49 -4.17
CA ALA A 86 16.87 4.43 -4.46
C ALA A 86 17.46 3.04 -4.14
N ALA A 87 17.09 2.44 -3.00
CA ALA A 87 17.52 1.09 -2.65
C ALA A 87 16.96 0.02 -3.62
N CYS A 88 15.69 0.16 -4.02
CA CYS A 88 15.08 -0.70 -5.03
C CYS A 88 15.79 -0.55 -6.40
N GLY A 89 16.00 0.68 -6.85
CA GLY A 89 16.72 0.99 -8.09
C GLY A 89 18.16 0.46 -8.09
N ALA A 90 18.89 0.63 -6.99
CA ALA A 90 20.26 0.13 -6.84
C ALA A 90 20.35 -1.40 -6.90
N THR A 91 19.39 -2.11 -6.31
CA THR A 91 19.36 -3.58 -6.33
C THR A 91 19.00 -4.13 -7.71
N ILE A 92 18.03 -3.51 -8.40
CA ILE A 92 17.66 -3.83 -9.78
C ILE A 92 18.83 -3.55 -10.74
N LEU A 93 19.49 -2.40 -10.59
CA LEU A 93 20.65 -2.02 -11.40
C LEU A 93 21.84 -2.97 -11.16
N ALA A 94 22.12 -3.32 -9.90
CA ALA A 94 23.14 -4.30 -9.55
C ALA A 94 22.84 -5.69 -10.13
N CYS A 95 21.56 -6.07 -10.24
CA CYS A 95 21.12 -7.32 -10.87
C CYS A 95 21.31 -7.30 -12.40
N LEU A 96 20.94 -6.18 -13.05
CA LEU A 96 21.02 -5.99 -14.51
C LEU A 96 22.47 -5.87 -15.01
N LEU A 97 23.31 -5.11 -14.30
CA LEU A 97 24.69 -4.85 -14.71
C LEU A 97 25.64 -6.03 -14.49
N ARG A 98 25.26 -7.02 -13.67
CA ARG A 98 26.16 -8.12 -13.34
C ARG A 98 26.17 -9.17 -14.46
N ARG A 99 27.14 -9.01 -15.36
CA ARG A 99 27.46 -10.01 -16.41
C ARG A 99 28.50 -11.00 -15.87
N ILE A 100 28.19 -12.30 -15.94
CA ILE A 100 29.19 -13.36 -15.70
C ILE A 100 29.95 -13.61 -17.00
N SER A 101 31.28 -13.46 -16.94
CA SER A 101 32.15 -13.81 -18.06
C SER A 101 32.20 -15.33 -18.26
N ALA A 102 32.23 -15.78 -19.51
CA ALA A 102 32.29 -17.21 -19.83
C ALA A 102 33.49 -17.92 -19.16
N LYS A 103 34.59 -17.19 -18.94
CA LYS A 103 35.78 -17.69 -18.23
C LYS A 103 35.51 -18.01 -16.76
N ARG A 104 34.71 -17.18 -16.06
CA ARG A 104 34.28 -17.49 -14.68
C ARG A 104 33.31 -18.67 -14.64
N ALA A 105 32.46 -18.82 -15.65
CA ALA A 105 31.55 -19.97 -15.76
C ALA A 105 32.32 -21.28 -16.00
N ALA A 106 33.33 -21.28 -16.87
CA ALA A 106 34.18 -22.45 -17.13
C ALA A 106 35.00 -22.86 -15.90
N ARG A 107 35.68 -21.92 -15.23
CA ARG A 107 36.38 -22.21 -13.95
C ARG A 107 35.44 -22.67 -12.85
N GLY A 108 34.21 -22.14 -12.82
CA GLY A 108 33.19 -22.55 -11.84
C GLY A 108 32.69 -23.97 -12.07
N ALA A 109 32.67 -24.45 -13.32
CA ALA A 109 32.35 -25.82 -13.66
C ALA A 109 33.50 -26.77 -13.30
N GLU A 110 34.75 -26.40 -13.59
CA GLU A 110 35.94 -27.20 -13.24
C GLU A 110 36.14 -27.34 -11.73
N ARG A 111 35.92 -26.27 -10.95
CA ARG A 111 36.01 -26.34 -9.48
C ARG A 111 35.01 -27.31 -8.85
N ARG A 112 33.91 -27.63 -9.53
CA ARG A 112 32.85 -28.51 -9.02
C ARG A 112 32.94 -29.93 -9.56
N VAL A 113 33.62 -30.12 -10.69
CA VAL A 113 33.83 -31.42 -11.33
C VAL A 113 35.31 -31.52 -11.64
N THR A 114 36.04 -32.20 -10.74
CA THR A 114 37.49 -32.44 -10.85
C THR A 114 37.88 -33.17 -12.13
N ALA A 115 36.96 -33.93 -12.73
CA ALA A 115 37.18 -34.65 -13.98
C ALA A 115 37.50 -33.74 -15.20
N PHE A 116 37.22 -32.43 -15.14
CA PHE A 116 37.55 -31.53 -16.25
C PHE A 116 39.02 -31.09 -16.29
N ASP A 117 39.79 -31.24 -15.20
CA ASP A 117 41.25 -31.03 -15.09
C ASP A 117 41.84 -29.89 -15.97
N GLY A 118 41.20 -28.72 -15.97
CA GLY A 118 41.64 -27.54 -16.75
C GLY A 118 41.39 -27.60 -18.27
N GLN A 119 40.84 -28.70 -18.80
CA GLN A 119 40.60 -28.89 -20.23
C GLN A 119 39.52 -27.96 -20.78
N LEU A 120 38.49 -27.64 -19.98
CA LEU A 120 37.36 -26.81 -20.40
C LEU A 120 37.76 -25.32 -20.50
N VAL A 121 38.57 -24.83 -19.56
CA VAL A 121 39.13 -23.47 -19.58
C VAL A 121 40.16 -23.35 -20.69
N THR A 122 41.01 -24.36 -20.87
CA THR A 122 42.01 -24.39 -21.95
C THR A 122 41.35 -24.40 -23.32
N TRP A 123 40.30 -25.20 -23.52
CA TRP A 123 39.49 -25.18 -24.74
C TRP A 123 38.82 -23.81 -24.96
N LEU A 124 38.23 -23.21 -23.92
CA LEU A 124 37.58 -21.91 -24.03
C LEU A 124 38.58 -20.80 -24.40
N ASP A 125 39.76 -20.78 -23.77
CA ASP A 125 40.82 -19.82 -24.10
C ASP A 125 41.37 -20.07 -25.51
N ALA A 126 41.51 -21.33 -25.96
CA ALA A 126 41.94 -21.68 -27.32
C ALA A 126 40.89 -21.32 -28.39
N SER A 127 39.60 -21.52 -28.11
CA SER A 127 38.49 -21.22 -29.03
C SER A 127 38.28 -19.71 -29.29
N ARG A 128 38.74 -18.87 -28.36
CA ARG A 128 38.66 -17.40 -28.42
C ARG A 128 39.85 -16.74 -29.12
N ARG A 129 40.93 -17.49 -29.38
CA ARG A 129 42.09 -16.98 -30.13
C ARG A 129 41.75 -16.81 -31.61
N ARG A 130 42.33 -15.79 -32.24
CA ARG A 130 42.14 -15.47 -33.67
C ARG A 130 42.68 -16.59 -34.58
N GLN A 131 43.70 -17.31 -34.12
CA GLN A 131 44.20 -18.53 -34.75
C GLN A 131 43.84 -19.73 -33.87
N ARG A 132 43.06 -20.66 -34.42
CA ARG A 132 42.62 -21.87 -33.74
C ARG A 132 43.70 -22.95 -33.86
N PRO A 133 44.33 -23.42 -32.78
CA PRO A 133 45.31 -24.49 -32.85
C PRO A 133 44.71 -25.78 -33.44
N ALA A 134 45.48 -26.53 -34.24
CA ALA A 134 45.02 -27.74 -34.94
C ALA A 134 44.51 -28.86 -34.00
N LEU A 135 44.91 -28.83 -32.73
CA LEU A 135 44.52 -29.79 -31.68
C LEU A 135 43.17 -29.47 -31.01
N LEU A 136 42.58 -28.30 -31.27
CA LEU A 136 41.26 -27.91 -30.73
C LEU A 136 40.17 -28.97 -30.87
N PRO A 137 39.97 -29.58 -32.06
CA PRO A 137 38.91 -30.58 -32.22
C PRO A 137 39.17 -31.89 -31.47
N GLN A 138 40.44 -32.26 -31.28
CA GLN A 138 40.80 -33.44 -30.46
C GLN A 138 40.52 -33.17 -28.98
N LEU A 139 40.88 -31.98 -28.50
CA LEU A 139 40.57 -31.52 -27.13
C LEU A 139 39.04 -31.42 -26.91
N ALA A 140 38.29 -30.98 -27.92
CA ALA A 140 36.83 -30.91 -27.85
C ALA A 140 36.19 -32.29 -27.74
N ARG A 141 36.67 -33.28 -28.50
CA ARG A 141 36.17 -34.66 -28.45
C ARG A 141 36.49 -35.34 -27.10
N SER A 142 37.69 -35.15 -26.55
CA SER A 142 38.03 -35.69 -25.22
C SER A 142 37.19 -35.04 -24.11
N THR A 143 37.01 -33.72 -24.18
CA THR A 143 36.19 -32.97 -23.20
C THR A 143 34.71 -33.38 -23.28
N LEU A 144 34.19 -33.66 -24.47
CA LEU A 144 32.78 -34.05 -24.63
C LEU A 144 32.44 -35.39 -23.97
N ARG A 145 33.34 -36.38 -23.99
CA ARG A 145 33.13 -37.64 -23.26
C ARG A 145 32.94 -37.41 -21.76
N ILE A 146 33.62 -36.41 -21.20
CA ILE A 146 33.51 -36.03 -19.78
C ILE A 146 32.21 -35.25 -19.52
N VAL A 147 31.76 -34.45 -20.49
CA VAL A 147 30.49 -33.69 -20.44
C VAL A 147 29.28 -34.62 -20.48
N ASP A 148 29.29 -35.66 -21.31
CA ASP A 148 28.16 -36.59 -21.43
C ASP A 148 27.89 -37.36 -20.14
N GLY A 149 28.93 -37.62 -19.33
CA GLY A 149 28.82 -38.20 -17.99
C GLY A 149 28.41 -37.21 -16.89
N ASN A 150 28.43 -35.90 -17.14
CA ASN A 150 28.22 -34.85 -16.14
C ASN A 150 27.25 -33.77 -16.65
N PRO A 151 25.92 -34.02 -16.61
CA PRO A 151 24.95 -33.05 -17.09
C PRO A 151 25.04 -31.73 -16.31
N PRO A 152 24.71 -30.59 -16.93
CA PRO A 152 24.87 -29.25 -16.35
C PRO A 152 24.01 -29.02 -15.10
N ARG A 153 23.08 -29.92 -14.78
CA ARG A 153 22.33 -29.95 -13.51
C ARG A 153 23.18 -30.36 -12.29
N ARG A 154 24.25 -31.16 -12.47
CA ARG A 154 25.18 -31.50 -11.37
C ARG A 154 26.12 -30.33 -11.01
N VAL A 155 26.46 -29.50 -12.00
CA VAL A 155 27.31 -28.31 -11.79
C VAL A 155 26.55 -27.21 -11.03
N ALA A 156 25.23 -27.14 -11.17
CA ALA A 156 24.36 -26.19 -10.47
C ALA A 156 23.07 -26.89 -9.98
N PRO A 157 23.13 -27.60 -8.85
CA PRO A 157 21.98 -28.32 -8.29
C PRO A 157 20.89 -27.37 -7.77
N GLY A 158 19.65 -27.84 -7.71
CA GLY A 158 18.46 -27.03 -7.37
C GLY A 158 18.51 -26.36 -6.00
N TRP A 159 19.24 -26.92 -5.04
CA TRP A 159 19.41 -26.34 -3.71
C TRP A 159 20.16 -25.00 -3.72
N LEU A 160 20.91 -24.65 -4.78
CA LEU A 160 21.51 -23.32 -4.92
C LEU A 160 20.45 -22.20 -5.03
N PHE A 161 19.21 -22.54 -5.37
CA PHE A 161 18.07 -21.63 -5.41
C PHE A 161 17.29 -21.56 -4.08
N ALA A 162 17.59 -22.42 -3.10
CA ALA A 162 16.95 -22.39 -1.79
C ALA A 162 17.17 -21.07 -1.02
N PRO A 163 18.42 -20.53 -0.88
CA PRO A 163 18.63 -19.30 -0.12
C PRO A 163 17.85 -18.08 -0.64
N PRO A 164 17.77 -17.78 -1.96
CA PRO A 164 16.96 -16.66 -2.42
C PRO A 164 15.45 -16.89 -2.21
N LEU A 165 14.97 -18.13 -2.32
CA LEU A 165 13.57 -18.46 -2.05
C LEU A 165 13.24 -18.20 -0.57
N VAL A 166 14.08 -18.68 0.34
CA VAL A 166 13.91 -18.52 1.80
C VAL A 166 13.88 -17.05 2.19
N VAL A 167 14.77 -16.22 1.63
CA VAL A 167 14.81 -14.79 1.92
C VAL A 167 13.55 -14.07 1.42
N VAL A 168 13.06 -14.41 0.23
CA VAL A 168 11.82 -13.82 -0.30
C VAL A 168 10.61 -14.24 0.54
N THR A 169 10.51 -15.51 0.93
CA THR A 169 9.42 -15.99 1.78
C THR A 169 9.49 -15.38 3.17
N ALA A 170 10.69 -15.26 3.76
CA ALA A 170 10.86 -14.62 5.06
C ALA A 170 10.51 -13.13 5.00
N ALA A 171 10.90 -12.41 3.95
CA ALA A 171 10.52 -11.03 3.73
C ALA A 171 9.00 -10.86 3.60
N ALA A 172 8.33 -11.74 2.86
CA ALA A 172 6.87 -11.72 2.73
C ALA A 172 6.16 -11.98 4.07
N ILE A 173 6.65 -12.93 4.87
CA ILE A 173 6.12 -13.22 6.20
C ILE A 173 6.33 -12.01 7.12
N VAL A 174 7.52 -11.42 7.14
CA VAL A 174 7.83 -10.23 7.96
C VAL A 174 6.94 -9.04 7.56
N LEU A 175 6.75 -8.81 6.26
CA LEU A 175 5.82 -7.78 5.77
C LEU A 175 4.39 -8.05 6.23
N LEU A 176 3.90 -9.28 6.09
CA LEU A 176 2.56 -9.66 6.52
C LEU A 176 2.36 -9.51 8.04
N TRP A 177 3.33 -9.96 8.84
CA TRP A 177 3.32 -9.77 10.30
C TRP A 177 3.34 -8.30 10.69
N SER A 178 4.17 -7.48 10.01
CA SER A 178 4.22 -6.04 10.27
C SER A 178 2.92 -5.32 9.92
N TYR A 179 2.25 -5.71 8.82
CA TYR A 179 0.94 -5.18 8.43
C TYR A 179 -0.13 -5.54 9.47
N GLN A 180 -0.10 -6.78 9.98
CA GLN A 180 -1.05 -7.23 11.00
C GLN A 180 -0.81 -6.56 12.36
N ALA A 181 0.44 -6.30 12.73
CA ALA A 181 0.80 -5.60 13.97
C ALA A 181 0.64 -4.07 13.87
N ALA A 182 0.48 -3.51 12.67
CA ALA A 182 0.32 -2.07 12.48
C ALA A 182 -1.05 -1.59 13.00
N PRO A 183 -1.08 -0.54 13.86
CA PRO A 183 -2.31 0.15 14.25
C PRO A 183 -3.12 0.57 13.02
N GLN A 184 -4.47 0.57 13.11
CA GLN A 184 -5.35 0.93 11.98
C GLN A 184 -5.01 2.29 11.35
N SER A 185 -4.49 3.23 12.15
CA SER A 185 -4.01 4.54 11.68
C SER A 185 -2.88 4.48 10.65
N TRP A 186 -2.12 3.38 10.58
CA TRP A 186 -0.99 3.20 9.67
C TRP A 186 -1.33 2.35 8.44
N ARG A 187 -2.41 1.58 8.49
CA ARG A 187 -2.86 0.74 7.35
C ARG A 187 -3.44 1.58 6.22
N LEU A 188 -4.28 2.56 6.56
CA LEU A 188 -4.92 3.46 5.58
C LEU A 188 -3.91 4.30 4.77
N PRO A 189 -2.86 4.91 5.37
CA PRO A 189 -1.80 5.58 4.60
C PRO A 189 -0.92 4.63 3.78
N ALA A 190 -0.67 3.41 4.28
CA ALA A 190 0.11 2.40 3.56
C ALA A 190 -0.62 1.88 2.32
N GLU A 191 -1.92 1.62 2.42
CA GLU A 191 -2.75 1.23 1.29
C GLU A 191 -2.80 2.32 0.23
N ARG A 192 -2.94 3.60 0.61
CA ARG A 192 -2.80 4.74 -0.32
C ARG A 192 -1.45 4.80 -1.02
N LEU A 193 -0.37 4.44 -0.33
CA LEU A 193 0.98 4.46 -0.88
C LEU A 193 1.15 3.48 -2.06
N TRP A 194 0.44 2.35 -1.99
CA TRP A 194 0.59 1.24 -2.92
C TRP A 194 -0.52 1.18 -3.97
N LEU A 195 -1.75 1.57 -3.61
CA LEU A 195 -2.96 1.45 -4.45
C LEU A 195 -3.42 2.80 -5.02
N GLY A 196 -2.85 3.92 -4.56
CA GLY A 196 -3.27 5.26 -4.97
C GLY A 196 -4.74 5.57 -4.62
N ASP A 197 -5.34 6.53 -5.32
CA ASP A 197 -6.73 6.97 -5.14
C ASP A 197 -7.75 6.14 -5.95
N LEU A 198 -7.43 4.89 -6.31
CA LEU A 198 -8.31 4.06 -7.15
C LEU A 198 -9.66 3.75 -6.49
N PHE A 199 -9.79 3.92 -5.17
CA PHE A 199 -11.03 3.80 -4.43
C PHE A 199 -11.42 5.15 -3.83
N ALA A 200 -12.49 5.77 -4.33
CA ALA A 200 -12.98 7.10 -3.95
C ALA A 200 -13.21 7.28 -2.43
N ASP A 201 -13.39 6.17 -1.71
CA ASP A 201 -13.61 6.13 -0.26
C ASP A 201 -12.36 6.50 0.58
N THR A 202 -11.20 6.63 -0.07
CA THR A 202 -9.94 7.03 0.57
C THR A 202 -9.63 8.52 0.43
N ARG A 203 -10.54 9.40 -0.02
CA ARG A 203 -10.28 10.84 0.08
C ARG A 203 -10.35 11.29 1.55
N PRO A 204 -9.35 12.04 2.04
CA PRO A 204 -9.40 12.56 3.39
C PRO A 204 -10.49 13.63 3.47
N GLN A 205 -11.55 13.35 4.22
CA GLN A 205 -12.66 14.28 4.44
C GLN A 205 -13.01 14.32 5.92
N ILE A 206 -13.46 15.46 6.40
CA ILE A 206 -13.99 15.61 7.76
C ILE A 206 -15.50 15.70 7.64
N VAL A 207 -16.21 14.70 8.14
CA VAL A 207 -17.67 14.69 8.18
C VAL A 207 -18.09 15.37 9.48
N VAL A 208 -18.95 16.38 9.37
CA VAL A 208 -19.41 17.19 10.50
C VAL A 208 -20.93 17.08 10.59
N GLU A 209 -21.44 16.88 11.80
CA GLU A 209 -22.86 16.86 12.14
C GLU A 209 -23.12 17.94 13.21
N PRO A 210 -24.21 18.73 13.14
CA PRO A 210 -25.35 18.59 12.23
C PRO A 210 -25.14 19.14 10.80
N GLY A 211 -24.10 19.95 10.55
CA GLY A 211 -23.92 20.63 9.27
C GLY A 211 -24.68 21.96 9.26
N ASP A 212 -25.44 22.25 8.20
CA ASP A 212 -26.31 23.43 8.17
C ASP A 212 -27.59 23.18 8.96
N THR A 213 -27.89 24.04 9.94
CA THR A 213 -29.05 23.86 10.82
C THR A 213 -29.61 25.19 11.31
N VAL A 214 -30.88 25.17 11.69
CA VAL A 214 -31.59 26.31 12.30
C VAL A 214 -31.92 25.97 13.74
N VAL A 215 -31.50 26.80 14.69
CA VAL A 215 -31.67 26.57 16.13
C VAL A 215 -32.39 27.73 16.82
N PRO A 216 -33.12 27.47 17.92
CA PRO A 216 -33.69 28.54 18.73
C PRO A 216 -32.60 29.46 19.29
N ARG A 217 -32.92 30.75 19.45
CA ARG A 217 -32.02 31.68 20.15
C ARG A 217 -31.70 31.20 21.56
N GLY A 218 -30.41 31.13 21.88
CA GLY A 218 -29.91 30.67 23.17
C GLY A 218 -29.83 29.15 23.33
N ALA A 219 -30.06 28.38 22.27
CA ALA A 219 -29.92 26.93 22.30
C ALA A 219 -28.45 26.50 22.29
N ASP A 220 -28.18 25.34 22.90
CA ASP A 220 -26.88 24.68 22.85
C ASP A 220 -26.80 23.76 21.63
N VAL A 221 -25.71 23.86 20.86
CA VAL A 221 -25.51 23.06 19.65
C VAL A 221 -24.33 22.13 19.82
N LEU A 222 -24.58 20.82 19.79
CA LEU A 222 -23.55 19.79 19.80
C LEU A 222 -23.00 19.60 18.38
N VAL A 223 -21.76 20.04 18.16
CA VAL A 223 -21.01 19.80 16.93
C VAL A 223 -20.19 18.54 17.08
N ARG A 224 -20.45 17.55 16.23
CA ARG A 224 -19.70 16.30 16.18
C ARG A 224 -18.94 16.22 14.88
N ALA A 225 -17.69 15.80 14.93
CA ALA A 225 -16.84 15.64 13.77
C ALA A 225 -16.12 14.31 13.78
N ARG A 226 -16.03 13.70 12.60
CA ARG A 226 -15.30 12.46 12.35
C ARG A 226 -14.35 12.64 11.17
N ALA A 227 -13.10 12.28 11.36
CA ALA A 227 -12.11 12.23 10.30
C ALA A 227 -12.27 10.93 9.51
N HIS A 228 -12.56 11.04 8.21
CA HIS A 228 -12.63 9.91 7.30
C HIS A 228 -11.34 9.81 6.48
N GLY A 229 -10.74 8.62 6.46
CA GLY A 229 -9.51 8.36 5.72
C GLY A 229 -8.24 8.93 6.36
N PHE A 230 -8.27 9.53 7.54
CA PHE A 230 -7.05 9.90 8.26
C PHE A 230 -7.27 9.87 9.77
N ALA A 231 -6.21 9.57 10.52
CA ALA A 231 -6.26 9.62 11.97
C ALA A 231 -5.81 11.01 12.43
N ALA A 232 -6.73 11.78 13.01
CA ALA A 232 -6.44 13.05 13.66
C ALA A 232 -6.35 12.85 15.18
N ALA A 233 -5.20 13.19 15.78
CA ALA A 233 -5.04 13.14 17.24
C ALA A 233 -5.94 14.18 17.94
N SER A 234 -6.11 15.34 17.30
CA SER A 234 -6.99 16.42 17.72
C SER A 234 -7.73 16.99 16.50
N LEU A 235 -8.99 17.36 16.71
CA LEU A 235 -9.80 18.16 15.78
C LEU A 235 -10.11 19.47 16.49
N ASP A 236 -10.06 20.58 15.74
CA ASP A 236 -10.39 21.91 16.24
C ASP A 236 -11.58 22.46 15.47
N VAL A 237 -12.59 22.98 16.17
CA VAL A 237 -13.68 23.75 15.58
C VAL A 237 -13.21 25.19 15.45
N ASN A 238 -13.37 25.77 14.26
CA ASN A 238 -13.21 27.20 14.05
C ASN A 238 -14.61 27.77 13.79
N ALA A 239 -15.03 28.73 14.61
CA ALA A 239 -16.33 29.39 14.52
C ALA A 239 -16.16 30.90 14.35
N SER A 240 -17.04 31.51 13.59
CA SER A 240 -17.14 32.97 13.43
C SER A 240 -18.57 33.40 13.68
N PHE A 241 -18.76 34.20 14.73
CA PHE A 241 -20.05 34.77 15.09
C PHE A 241 -20.35 36.00 14.24
N ALA A 242 -21.59 36.11 13.76
CA ALA A 242 -22.05 37.29 13.04
C ALA A 242 -21.80 38.55 13.88
N GLY A 243 -21.05 39.51 13.31
CA GLY A 243 -20.72 40.78 13.97
C GLY A 243 -19.29 40.87 14.53
N SER A 244 -18.61 39.76 14.84
CA SER A 244 -17.22 39.81 15.32
C SER A 244 -16.19 39.85 14.18
N GLY A 245 -16.52 39.22 13.03
CA GLY A 245 -15.62 39.09 11.87
C GLY A 245 -14.33 38.31 12.16
N ARG A 246 -14.19 37.73 13.36
CA ARG A 246 -13.02 37.00 13.81
C ARG A 246 -13.36 35.51 13.88
N TRP A 247 -12.39 34.68 13.49
CA TRP A 247 -12.45 33.25 13.69
C TRP A 247 -11.86 32.89 15.04
N GLU A 248 -12.63 32.17 15.84
CA GLU A 248 -12.21 31.63 17.13
C GLU A 248 -12.01 30.12 16.99
N ARG A 249 -10.90 29.63 17.54
CA ARG A 249 -10.54 28.21 17.48
C ARG A 249 -10.71 27.56 18.84
N ALA A 250 -11.43 26.45 18.89
CA ALA A 250 -11.62 25.64 20.08
C ALA A 250 -11.31 24.16 19.78
N GLY A 251 -10.58 23.51 20.68
CA GLY A 251 -10.27 22.08 20.55
C GLY A 251 -11.46 21.20 20.90
N MET A 252 -11.72 20.17 20.10
CA MET A 252 -12.79 19.20 20.34
C MET A 252 -12.35 18.11 21.32
N MET A 253 -13.27 17.65 22.15
CA MET A 253 -13.03 16.57 23.11
C MET A 253 -13.37 15.20 22.48
N PRO A 254 -12.67 14.12 22.84
CA PRO A 254 -13.05 12.78 22.41
C PRO A 254 -14.39 12.35 23.01
N SER A 255 -15.29 11.84 22.16
CA SER A 255 -16.55 11.24 22.60
C SER A 255 -16.32 9.87 23.23
N SER A 256 -17.31 9.38 23.95
CA SER A 256 -17.38 7.98 24.40
C SER A 256 -17.40 6.97 23.25
N ARG A 257 -17.83 7.39 22.04
CA ARG A 257 -17.57 6.67 20.79
C ARG A 257 -16.23 7.11 20.21
N ASP A 258 -15.29 6.17 20.12
CA ASP A 258 -13.88 6.35 19.75
C ASP A 258 -13.66 7.08 18.40
N GLU A 259 -14.70 7.16 17.56
CA GLU A 259 -14.62 7.74 16.22
C GLU A 259 -15.00 9.23 16.14
N PHE A 260 -15.79 9.74 17.08
CA PHE A 260 -16.29 11.11 17.05
C PHE A 260 -15.57 12.01 18.04
N ARG A 261 -15.31 13.25 17.61
CA ARG A 261 -14.93 14.35 18.48
C ARG A 261 -16.10 15.30 18.62
N GLU A 262 -16.29 15.83 19.81
CA GLU A 262 -17.46 16.63 20.18
C GLU A 262 -17.04 17.98 20.73
N PHE A 263 -17.83 18.99 20.40
CA PHE A 263 -17.72 20.33 20.93
C PHE A 263 -19.12 20.93 21.05
N VAL A 264 -19.40 21.60 22.17
CA VAL A 264 -20.70 22.23 22.40
C VAL A 264 -20.55 23.73 22.24
N LEU A 265 -21.30 24.31 21.30
CA LEU A 265 -21.52 25.75 21.21
C LEU A 265 -22.64 26.10 22.18
N VAL A 266 -22.30 26.78 23.27
CA VAL A 266 -23.24 27.11 24.35
C VAL A 266 -23.96 28.42 24.03
N GLY A 267 -25.28 28.44 24.17
CA GLY A 267 -26.08 29.67 24.14
C GLY A 267 -26.00 30.46 22.82
N VAL A 268 -26.14 29.80 21.68
CA VAL A 268 -25.99 30.45 20.36
C VAL A 268 -27.08 31.50 20.14
N SER A 269 -26.70 32.77 20.17
CA SER A 269 -27.63 33.91 20.07
C SER A 269 -27.60 34.61 18.72
N ASP A 270 -26.49 34.53 17.99
CA ASP A 270 -26.27 35.10 16.67
C ASP A 270 -25.91 34.01 15.67
N PRO A 271 -26.17 34.19 14.36
CA PRO A 271 -25.75 33.24 13.33
C PRO A 271 -24.24 32.95 13.38
N VAL A 272 -23.86 31.70 13.19
CA VAL A 272 -22.47 31.24 13.31
C VAL A 272 -22.05 30.50 12.05
N ASP A 273 -21.00 30.98 11.40
CA ASP A 273 -20.30 30.24 10.36
C ASP A 273 -19.20 29.40 11.01
N TYR A 274 -19.15 28.10 10.75
CA TYR A 274 -18.18 27.21 11.38
C TYR A 274 -17.62 26.16 10.42
N TYR A 275 -16.40 25.71 10.70
CA TYR A 275 -15.76 24.58 10.04
C TYR A 275 -14.82 23.87 10.99
N VAL A 276 -14.53 22.61 10.73
CA VAL A 276 -13.63 21.78 11.53
C VAL A 276 -12.31 21.61 10.80
N SER A 277 -11.20 21.80 11.50
CA SER A 277 -9.85 21.60 10.98
C SER A 277 -9.12 20.52 11.74
N GLY A 278 -8.37 19.67 11.04
CA GLY A 278 -7.58 18.61 11.64
C GLY A 278 -6.49 18.11 10.70
N ALA A 279 -5.28 17.92 11.23
CA ALA A 279 -4.13 17.37 10.49
C ALA A 279 -3.85 18.07 9.13
N GLY A 280 -4.14 19.37 9.01
CA GLY A 280 -3.92 20.17 7.80
C GLY A 280 -5.05 20.09 6.76
N ILE A 281 -6.17 19.42 7.07
CA ILE A 281 -7.38 19.33 6.25
C ILE A 281 -8.50 20.11 6.94
N ASN A 282 -9.30 20.82 6.15
CA ASN A 282 -10.49 21.53 6.61
C ASN A 282 -11.74 20.81 6.08
N SER A 283 -12.81 20.80 6.89
CA SER A 283 -14.14 20.42 6.43
C SER A 283 -14.72 21.49 5.50
N ASP A 284 -15.88 21.17 4.93
CA ASP A 284 -16.76 22.18 4.35
C ASP A 284 -17.17 23.22 5.41
N ARG A 285 -17.59 24.39 4.94
CA ARG A 285 -18.12 25.45 5.81
C ARG A 285 -19.61 25.23 5.99
N PHE A 286 -20.05 25.30 7.23
CA PHE A 286 -21.43 25.14 7.63
C PHE A 286 -21.91 26.40 8.34
N ARG A 287 -23.21 26.63 8.32
CA ARG A 287 -23.84 27.78 8.94
C ARG A 287 -24.96 27.35 9.89
N ILE A 288 -24.89 27.89 11.10
CA ILE A 288 -25.96 27.78 12.09
C ILE A 288 -26.77 29.06 12.02
N GLU A 289 -28.04 28.95 11.65
CA GLU A 289 -28.98 30.06 11.67
C GLU A 289 -29.75 30.06 13.00
N VAL A 290 -30.03 31.26 13.50
CA VAL A 290 -30.78 31.45 14.73
C VAL A 290 -32.18 31.92 14.39
N ALA A 291 -33.18 31.10 14.72
CA ALA A 291 -34.58 31.46 14.62
C ALA A 291 -35.14 31.74 16.02
N ASP A 292 -36.00 32.74 16.11
CA ASP A 292 -36.78 32.95 17.32
C ASP A 292 -38.06 32.11 17.22
N LEU A 293 -38.10 30.96 17.90
CA LEU A 293 -39.33 30.19 17.97
C LEU A 293 -40.36 30.90 18.87
N PRO A 294 -41.65 30.91 18.50
CA PRO A 294 -42.70 31.42 19.37
C PRO A 294 -42.79 30.54 20.64
N VAL A 295 -42.93 31.19 21.79
CA VAL A 295 -43.06 30.51 23.09
C VAL A 295 -44.50 30.62 23.56
N ILE A 296 -45.08 29.49 23.97
CA ILE A 296 -46.41 29.44 24.58
C ILE A 296 -46.34 30.19 25.92
N THR A 297 -47.10 31.27 26.02
CA THR A 297 -47.10 32.15 27.20
C THR A 297 -48.24 31.77 28.14
N LYS A 298 -49.38 31.32 27.59
CA LYS A 298 -50.53 30.86 28.36
C LYS A 298 -51.19 29.65 27.70
N LEU A 299 -51.59 28.68 28.52
CA LEU A 299 -52.34 27.49 28.11
C LEU A 299 -53.53 27.38 29.04
N ASP A 300 -54.72 27.72 28.56
CA ASP A 300 -55.96 27.55 29.32
C ASP A 300 -56.68 26.30 28.79
N VAL A 301 -56.90 25.32 29.65
CA VAL A 301 -57.64 24.10 29.32
C VAL A 301 -58.94 24.10 30.11
N ALA A 302 -60.07 24.25 29.43
CA ALA A 302 -61.40 24.17 30.01
C ALA A 302 -61.98 22.76 29.81
N LEU A 303 -62.37 22.12 30.91
CA LEU A 303 -62.94 20.79 30.97
C LEU A 303 -64.44 20.88 31.25
N THR A 304 -65.23 20.44 30.28
CA THR A 304 -66.68 20.33 30.40
C THR A 304 -67.04 18.87 30.61
N PHE A 305 -67.41 18.51 31.84
CA PHE A 305 -67.74 17.13 32.21
C PHE A 305 -69.18 16.78 31.79
N PRO A 306 -69.46 15.50 31.46
CA PRO A 306 -70.81 15.05 31.13
C PRO A 306 -71.81 15.26 32.26
N ALA A 307 -73.07 15.58 31.94
CA ALA A 307 -74.12 15.88 32.91
C ALA A 307 -74.37 14.78 33.97
N TRP A 308 -74.08 13.51 33.65
CA TRP A 308 -74.23 12.39 34.56
C TRP A 308 -73.18 12.36 35.68
N THR A 309 -72.04 13.04 35.50
CA THR A 309 -70.99 13.16 36.53
C THR A 309 -71.33 14.17 37.61
N ARG A 310 -72.21 15.15 37.31
CA ARG A 310 -72.54 16.31 38.17
C ARG A 310 -71.30 17.08 38.66
N LEU A 311 -70.20 17.02 37.91
CA LEU A 311 -69.00 17.79 38.20
C LEU A 311 -69.13 19.18 37.58
N GLU A 312 -68.63 20.19 38.30
CA GLU A 312 -68.53 21.56 37.77
C GLU A 312 -67.39 21.66 36.75
N GLU A 313 -67.52 22.60 35.82
CA GLU A 313 -66.48 22.90 34.84
C GLU A 313 -65.18 23.28 35.55
N ARG A 314 -64.05 22.78 35.03
CA ARG A 314 -62.73 23.09 35.56
C ARG A 314 -61.86 23.73 34.50
N THR A 315 -61.26 24.86 34.83
CA THR A 315 -60.19 25.45 34.03
C THR A 315 -58.84 25.14 34.68
N GLN A 316 -57.87 24.70 33.88
CA GLN A 316 -56.55 24.35 34.36
C GLN A 316 -55.47 24.87 33.40
N ASP A 317 -54.35 25.33 33.99
CA ASP A 317 -53.29 26.02 33.25
C ASP A 317 -52.14 25.09 32.82
N HIS A 318 -52.39 23.78 32.78
CA HIS A 318 -51.39 22.72 32.63
C HIS A 318 -51.88 21.65 31.66
N GLY A 319 -50.93 21.12 30.86
CA GLY A 319 -51.22 20.25 29.72
C GLY A 319 -51.54 18.79 30.05
N ASP A 320 -51.58 18.42 31.33
CA ASP A 320 -51.98 17.07 31.75
C ASP A 320 -53.48 17.02 32.00
N VAL A 321 -54.23 16.40 31.08
CA VAL A 321 -55.69 16.39 31.10
C VAL A 321 -56.19 15.03 31.56
N ALA A 322 -56.89 15.00 32.70
CA ALA A 322 -57.57 13.81 33.21
C ALA A 322 -59.09 14.02 33.19
N GLY A 323 -59.80 13.14 32.48
CA GLY A 323 -61.25 13.21 32.31
C GLY A 323 -61.90 11.83 32.23
N VAL A 324 -63.21 11.80 32.47
CA VAL A 324 -64.05 10.62 32.27
C VAL A 324 -64.52 10.56 30.81
N GLU A 325 -64.95 9.38 30.37
CA GLU A 325 -65.41 9.19 28.99
C GLU A 325 -66.56 10.16 28.66
N GLY A 326 -66.34 11.00 27.64
CA GLY A 326 -67.28 12.04 27.22
C GLY A 326 -66.98 13.45 27.73
N THR A 327 -65.89 13.69 28.47
CA THR A 327 -65.44 15.06 28.80
C THR A 327 -65.01 15.80 27.52
N GLU A 328 -65.61 16.95 27.27
CA GLU A 328 -65.16 17.87 26.22
C GLU A 328 -64.03 18.76 26.76
N VAL A 329 -62.95 18.89 25.98
CA VAL A 329 -61.77 19.66 26.35
C VAL A 329 -61.61 20.81 25.36
N ALA A 330 -61.77 22.04 25.83
CA ALA A 330 -61.46 23.24 25.06
C ALA A 330 -60.07 23.75 25.44
N ILE A 331 -59.16 23.80 24.47
CA ILE A 331 -57.78 24.25 24.67
C ILE A 331 -57.61 25.62 24.01
N ALA A 332 -57.29 26.64 24.81
CA ALA A 332 -56.91 27.97 24.35
C ALA A 332 -55.42 28.19 24.60
N VAL A 333 -54.68 28.54 23.55
CA VAL A 333 -53.22 28.76 23.61
C VAL A 333 -52.92 30.19 23.20
N GLU A 334 -52.22 30.92 24.07
CA GLU A 334 -51.67 32.24 23.75
C GLU A 334 -50.15 32.13 23.58
N ALA A 335 -49.66 32.57 22.41
CA ALA A 335 -48.24 32.65 22.10
C ALA A 335 -47.79 34.11 22.04
N ASN A 336 -46.53 34.36 22.40
CA ASN A 336 -45.94 35.70 22.36
C ASN A 336 -45.76 36.28 20.93
N ARG A 337 -45.92 35.45 19.90
CA ARG A 337 -45.79 35.80 18.48
C ARG A 337 -46.82 35.03 17.65
N PRO A 338 -47.21 35.55 16.47
CA PRO A 338 -48.13 34.85 15.58
C PRO A 338 -47.57 33.47 15.22
N LEU A 339 -48.38 32.45 15.48
CA LEU A 339 -48.13 31.09 15.00
C LEU A 339 -48.29 31.15 13.47
N GLY A 340 -47.23 30.88 12.73
CA GLY A 340 -47.29 30.80 11.27
C GLY A 340 -48.30 29.72 10.85
N ASN A 341 -49.02 29.95 9.76
CA ASN A 341 -49.85 28.92 9.16
C ASN A 341 -48.95 27.74 8.77
N ALA A 342 -49.19 26.59 9.37
CA ALA A 342 -48.50 25.34 9.07
C ALA A 342 -48.79 24.85 7.65
#